data_AF-A0A3B0XC76-F1
#
_entry.id   AF-A0A3B0XC76-F1
#
_cell.length_a   1.000
_cell.length_b   1.000
_cell.length_c   1.000
_cell.angle_alpha   90.00
_cell.angle_beta   90.00
_cell.angle_gamma   90.00
#
_symmetry.space_group_name_H-M   'P 1'
#
loop_
_entity.id
_entity.type
_entity.pdbx_description
1 polymer ?
#
loop_
_entity_poly.entity_id
_entity_poly.type
_entity_poly.pdbx_seq_one_letter_code
_entity_poly.pdbx_strand_id
1 'polypeptide(L)'
;MNFFINIKSLLLIMLFATVNFNVWAETYNYHADVKGMVCAFCAYSVSKNVSKLPGVDADSVNVDLKGGSVTFRSKEKVEEKKLAELFGESGFAVSNLTVTTNVVASKKLAKKPSLELQIDIFKVDQLTGVIEAIGNIAASTPSRLVINAPLTQEDIVLKPLLMGRQQVIKVRFVPTEEEIIKVQLFDAS
;
A
#
# COMPACT_ATOMS: atom_id res chain seq x y z
N MET A 1 1.01 44.60 -38.12
CA MET A 1 0.92 43.58 -37.06
C MET A 1 2.16 43.75 -36.17
N ASN A 2 2.20 44.79 -35.34
CA ASN A 2 3.40 45.20 -34.60
C ASN A 2 3.19 44.88 -33.12
N PHE A 3 3.95 43.89 -32.65
CA PHE A 3 3.90 43.35 -31.29
C PHE A 3 4.78 44.23 -30.38
N PHE A 4 4.26 45.38 -29.94
CA PHE A 4 4.92 46.21 -28.93
C PHE A 4 4.67 45.62 -27.52
N ILE A 5 5.45 44.59 -27.16
CA ILE A 5 5.52 44.10 -25.77
C ILE A 5 6.27 45.15 -24.95
N ASN A 6 5.60 45.71 -23.95
CA ASN A 6 6.12 46.76 -23.09
C ASN A 6 7.24 46.21 -22.17
N ILE A 7 8.41 46.86 -22.16
CA ILE A 7 9.62 46.37 -21.46
C ILE A 7 9.42 46.21 -19.94
N LYS A 8 8.50 46.99 -19.35
CA LYS A 8 8.08 46.84 -17.95
C LYS A 8 7.32 45.54 -17.70
N SER A 9 6.55 45.07 -18.68
CA SER A 9 5.82 43.79 -18.61
C SER A 9 6.77 42.60 -18.74
N LEU A 10 7.88 42.75 -19.48
CA LEU A 10 8.91 41.72 -19.66
C LEU A 10 9.75 41.52 -18.38
N LEU A 11 10.03 42.60 -17.64
CA LEU A 11 10.75 42.55 -16.35
C LEU A 11 9.93 41.86 -15.24
N LEU A 12 8.59 41.97 -15.27
CA LEU A 12 7.72 41.35 -14.26
C LEU A 12 7.62 39.83 -14.43
N ILE A 13 7.68 39.33 -15.68
CA ILE A 13 7.60 37.90 -16.00
C ILE A 13 8.94 37.18 -15.67
N MET A 14 10.08 37.85 -15.86
CA MET A 14 11.41 37.32 -15.50
C MET A 14 11.62 37.18 -13.99
N LEU A 15 10.95 38.01 -13.17
CA LEU A 15 11.07 37.92 -11.70
C LEU A 15 10.36 36.69 -11.13
N PHE A 16 9.28 36.22 -11.77
CA PHE A 16 8.54 35.02 -11.35
C PHE A 16 9.23 33.70 -11.73
N ALA A 17 10.20 33.72 -12.65
CA ALA A 17 10.83 32.52 -13.17
C ALA A 17 11.98 31.95 -12.28
N THR A 18 12.30 32.58 -11.15
CA THR A 18 13.45 32.17 -10.31
C THR A 18 13.09 31.58 -8.95
N VAL A 19 11.80 31.48 -8.61
CA VAL A 19 11.36 30.67 -7.45
C VAL A 19 11.45 29.19 -7.82
N ASN A 20 12.69 28.68 -7.79
CA ASN A 20 12.97 27.27 -7.65
C ASN A 20 12.50 26.86 -6.25
N PHE A 21 11.20 26.59 -6.10
CA PHE A 21 10.70 25.83 -4.96
C PHE A 21 11.26 24.41 -5.11
N ASN A 22 12.46 24.18 -4.57
CA ASN A 22 12.88 22.85 -4.21
C ASN A 22 11.93 22.41 -3.09
N VAL A 23 10.77 21.86 -3.48
CA VAL A 23 9.86 21.18 -2.58
C VAL A 23 10.63 19.99 -2.03
N TRP A 24 11.26 20.18 -0.87
CA TRP A 24 11.80 19.07 -0.11
C TRP A 24 10.61 18.19 0.27
N ALA A 25 10.52 17.03 -0.39
CA ALA A 25 9.49 16.06 -0.10
C ALA A 25 9.78 15.43 1.27
N GLU A 26 9.30 16.07 2.32
CA GLU A 26 9.28 15.49 3.66
C GLU A 26 8.48 14.19 3.62
N THR A 27 9.09 13.10 4.10
CA THR A 27 8.40 11.83 4.26
C THR A 27 8.13 11.61 5.73
N TYR A 28 6.85 11.43 6.07
CA TYR A 28 6.39 11.08 7.40
C TYR A 28 6.42 9.56 7.58
N ASN A 29 7.04 9.08 8.65
CA ASN A 29 7.04 7.68 9.03
C ASN A 29 6.15 7.53 10.26
N TYR A 30 5.16 6.65 10.16
CA TYR A 30 4.19 6.38 11.20
C TYR A 30 4.48 5.01 11.83
N HIS A 31 4.32 4.94 13.14
CA HIS A 31 4.21 3.71 13.90
C HIS A 31 3.02 3.84 14.84
N ALA A 32 2.16 2.82 14.89
CA ALA A 32 1.04 2.80 15.82
C ALA A 32 0.71 1.37 16.26
N ASP A 33 0.25 1.24 17.50
CA ASP A 33 -0.28 -0.02 18.00
C ASP A 33 -1.73 -0.19 17.54
N VAL A 34 -2.10 -1.40 17.15
CA VAL A 34 -3.42 -1.76 16.64
C VAL A 34 -3.93 -2.98 17.41
N LYS A 35 -5.04 -2.80 18.13
CA LYS A 35 -5.75 -3.86 18.85
C LYS A 35 -6.91 -4.40 18.03
N GLY A 36 -7.23 -5.68 18.24
CA GLY A 36 -8.34 -6.38 17.58
C GLY A 36 -7.94 -7.22 16.36
N MET A 37 -6.66 -7.20 15.95
CA MET A 37 -6.15 -8.10 14.94
C MET A 37 -5.87 -9.48 15.55
N VAL A 38 -6.55 -10.52 15.06
CA VAL A 38 -6.39 -11.90 15.57
C VAL A 38 -5.94 -12.91 14.50
N CYS A 39 -6.03 -12.54 13.22
CA CYS A 39 -5.57 -13.38 12.11
C CYS A 39 -5.01 -12.54 10.95
N ALA A 40 -4.38 -13.21 9.99
CA ALA A 40 -3.75 -12.59 8.84
C ALA A 40 -4.75 -11.82 7.95
N PHE A 41 -6.02 -12.23 7.91
CA PHE A 41 -7.05 -11.47 7.20
C PHE A 41 -7.36 -10.12 7.89
N CYS A 42 -7.36 -10.07 9.23
CA CYS A 42 -7.48 -8.80 9.97
C CYS A 42 -6.26 -7.90 9.69
N ALA A 43 -5.05 -8.46 9.70
CA ALA A 43 -3.83 -7.73 9.36
C ALA A 43 -3.87 -7.18 7.92
N TYR A 44 -4.39 -7.96 6.97
CA TYR A 44 -4.63 -7.52 5.60
C TYR A 44 -5.63 -6.35 5.54
N SER A 45 -6.76 -6.44 6.25
CA SER A 45 -7.76 -5.37 6.31
C SER A 45 -7.15 -4.05 6.80
N VAL A 46 -6.34 -4.10 7.87
CA VAL A 46 -5.58 -2.96 8.36
C VAL A 46 -4.64 -2.39 7.28
N SER A 47 -3.84 -3.25 6.64
CA SER A 47 -2.92 -2.83 5.58
C SER A 47 -3.66 -2.18 4.40
N LYS A 48 -4.77 -2.77 3.98
CA LYS A 48 -5.62 -2.28 2.88
C LYS A 48 -6.18 -0.90 3.19
N ASN A 49 -6.69 -0.70 4.40
CA ASN A 49 -7.27 0.57 4.83
C ASN A 49 -6.23 1.67 4.89
N VAL A 50 -5.07 1.41 5.51
CA VAL A 50 -3.96 2.37 5.58
C VAL A 50 -3.45 2.74 4.19
N SER A 51 -3.34 1.76 3.29
CA SER A 51 -2.87 1.97 1.91
C SER A 51 -3.77 2.89 1.07
N LYS A 52 -5.03 3.11 1.48
CA LYS A 52 -5.99 3.99 0.80
C LYS A 52 -5.91 5.44 1.27
N LEU A 53 -5.18 5.73 2.35
CA LEU A 53 -5.05 7.08 2.86
C LEU A 53 -4.25 7.98 1.88
N PRO A 54 -4.64 9.25 1.72
CA PRO A 54 -3.89 10.21 0.91
C PRO A 54 -2.43 10.31 1.33
N GLY A 55 -1.52 10.39 0.35
CA GLY A 55 -0.09 10.49 0.55
C GLY A 55 0.63 9.21 0.97
N VAL A 56 -0.07 8.15 1.40
CA VAL A 56 0.55 6.91 1.88
C VAL A 56 1.21 6.13 0.74
N ASP A 57 2.45 5.70 0.95
CA ASP A 57 3.14 4.73 0.10
C ASP A 57 2.65 3.32 0.45
N ALA A 58 1.71 2.79 -0.34
CA ALA A 58 1.13 1.46 -0.11
C ALA A 58 2.17 0.33 0.00
N ASP A 59 3.34 0.45 -0.65
CA ASP A 59 4.38 -0.58 -0.55
C ASP A 59 5.18 -0.48 0.76
N SER A 60 5.10 0.65 1.46
CA SER A 60 5.73 0.86 2.77
C SER A 60 4.93 0.29 3.94
N VAL A 61 3.63 0.01 3.74
CA VAL A 61 2.76 -0.47 4.82
C VAL A 61 3.23 -1.85 5.27
N ASN A 62 3.41 -1.99 6.58
CA ASN A 62 3.83 -3.23 7.21
C ASN A 62 3.02 -3.42 8.50
N VAL A 63 2.42 -4.58 8.67
CA VAL A 63 1.61 -4.94 9.84
C VAL A 63 2.28 -6.09 10.56
N ASP A 64 2.64 -5.86 11.82
CA ASP A 64 3.09 -6.90 12.73
C ASP A 64 1.89 -7.39 13.54
N LEU A 65 1.35 -8.55 13.16
CA LEU A 65 0.23 -9.16 13.87
C LEU A 65 0.60 -9.64 15.28
N LYS A 66 1.83 -10.12 15.49
CA LYS A 66 2.26 -10.63 16.80
C LYS A 66 2.58 -9.47 17.75
N GLY A 67 3.27 -8.46 17.25
CA GLY A 67 3.55 -7.22 17.99
C GLY A 67 2.33 -6.30 18.11
N GLY A 68 1.28 -6.52 17.30
CA GLY A 68 0.08 -5.71 17.31
C GLY A 68 0.33 -4.27 16.86
N SER A 69 1.13 -4.07 15.81
CA SER A 69 1.50 -2.73 15.34
C SER A 69 1.45 -2.60 13.82
N VAL A 70 1.38 -1.35 13.35
CA VAL A 70 1.45 -0.99 11.94
C VAL A 70 2.48 0.12 11.74
N THR A 71 3.26 0.01 10.66
CA THR A 71 4.19 1.06 10.22
C THR A 71 3.96 1.39 8.76
N PHE A 72 4.04 2.67 8.40
CA PHE A 72 3.91 3.11 7.01
C PHE A 72 4.56 4.47 6.79
N ARG A 73 4.76 4.83 5.52
CA ARG A 73 5.26 6.13 5.09
C ARG A 73 4.19 6.90 4.35
N SER A 74 4.19 8.22 4.52
CA SER A 74 3.32 9.13 3.78
C SER A 74 4.09 10.37 3.33
N LYS A 75 3.75 10.86 2.14
CA LYS A 75 4.19 12.17 1.62
C LYS A 75 3.36 13.32 2.18
N GLU A 76 2.20 13.02 2.72
CA GLU A 76 1.29 13.98 3.34
C GLU A 76 1.10 13.64 4.82
N LYS A 77 0.93 14.67 5.65
CA LYS A 77 0.65 14.44 7.06
C LYS A 77 -0.74 13.81 7.19
N VAL A 78 -0.81 12.66 7.86
CA VAL A 78 -2.05 11.98 8.20
C VAL A 78 -2.41 12.39 9.63
N GLU A 79 -3.60 12.95 9.82
CA GLU A 79 -4.08 13.32 11.15
C GLU A 79 -4.40 12.09 11.98
N GLU A 80 -4.08 12.14 13.27
CA GLU A 80 -4.36 11.06 14.23
C GLU A 80 -5.85 10.72 14.27
N LYS A 81 -6.72 11.73 14.26
CA LYS A 81 -8.17 11.56 14.19
C LYS A 81 -8.59 10.73 12.98
N LYS A 82 -7.97 10.96 11.82
CA LYS A 82 -8.30 10.23 10.59
C LYS A 82 -7.89 8.76 10.68
N LEU A 83 -6.76 8.47 11.32
CA LEU A 83 -6.36 7.09 11.63
C LEU A 83 -7.36 6.46 12.59
N ALA A 84 -7.68 7.11 13.71
CA ALA A 84 -8.62 6.58 14.69
C ALA A 84 -9.99 6.25 14.07
N GLU A 85 -10.52 7.12 13.22
CA GLU A 85 -11.76 6.88 12.46
C GLU A 85 -11.64 5.67 11.53
N LEU A 86 -10.58 5.61 10.71
CA LEU A 86 -10.34 4.53 9.76
C LEU A 86 -10.31 3.15 10.43
N PHE A 87 -9.63 3.06 11.58
CA PHE A 87 -9.54 1.81 12.34
C PHE A 87 -10.82 1.50 13.09
N GLY A 88 -11.48 2.51 13.68
CA GLY A 88 -12.74 2.36 14.41
C GLY A 88 -13.87 1.85 13.52
N GLU A 89 -13.99 2.35 12.29
CA GLU A 89 -14.96 1.86 11.28
C GLU A 89 -14.78 0.38 10.94
N SER A 90 -13.56 -0.14 11.12
CA SER A 90 -13.21 -1.53 10.84
C SER A 90 -13.13 -2.41 12.09
N GLY A 91 -13.55 -1.90 13.25
CA GLY A 91 -13.57 -2.64 14.52
C GLY A 91 -12.19 -2.78 15.20
N PHE A 92 -11.22 -1.96 14.82
CA PHE A 92 -9.88 -1.93 15.42
C PHE A 92 -9.70 -0.69 16.29
N ALA A 93 -8.85 -0.78 17.30
CA ALA A 93 -8.47 0.35 18.13
C ALA A 93 -6.99 0.68 17.94
N VAL A 94 -6.66 1.97 17.80
CA VAL A 94 -5.29 2.43 17.61
C VAL A 94 -4.80 3.26 18.79
N SER A 95 -3.54 3.07 19.15
CA SER A 95 -2.87 3.78 20.24
C SER A 95 -1.39 3.98 19.96
N ASN A 96 -0.70 4.75 20.81
CA ASN A 96 0.76 4.95 20.78
C ASN A 96 1.29 5.44 19.42
N LEU A 97 0.53 6.34 18.78
CA LEU A 97 0.92 6.89 17.48
C LEU A 97 2.20 7.73 17.61
N THR A 98 3.23 7.32 16.88
CA THR A 98 4.51 8.03 16.77
C THR A 98 4.75 8.42 15.31
N VAL A 99 5.13 9.68 15.09
CA VAL A 99 5.43 10.23 13.76
C VAL A 99 6.84 10.79 13.74
N THR A 100 7.66 10.33 12.80
CA THR A 100 9.01 10.86 12.56
C THR A 100 9.15 11.35 11.13
N THR A 101 9.75 12.52 10.93
CA THR A 101 10.03 13.06 9.61
C THR A 101 11.45 12.70 9.20
N ASN A 102 11.62 12.18 7.99
CA ASN A 102 12.93 11.97 7.40
C ASN A 102 12.95 12.51 5.96
N VAL A 103 14.07 13.13 5.59
CA VAL A 103 14.35 13.57 4.21
C VAL A 103 15.05 12.42 3.49
N VAL A 104 14.29 11.39 3.09
CA VAL A 104 14.86 10.28 2.30
C VAL A 104 14.22 10.25 0.93
N ALA A 105 15.03 10.50 -0.09
CA ALA A 105 14.70 10.22 -1.48
C ALA A 105 14.51 8.71 -1.65
N SER A 106 13.26 8.24 -1.56
CA SER A 106 12.93 6.83 -1.80
C SER A 106 13.02 6.54 -3.30
N LYS A 107 14.16 6.01 -3.75
CA LYS A 107 14.30 5.44 -5.10
C LYS A 107 13.55 4.11 -5.13
N LYS A 108 12.30 4.12 -5.59
CA LYS A 108 11.49 2.92 -5.81
C LYS A 108 12.07 2.15 -7.00
N LEU A 109 12.89 1.14 -6.73
CA LEU A 109 13.36 0.22 -7.77
C LEU A 109 12.26 -0.79 -8.07
N ALA A 110 11.71 -0.76 -9.27
CA ALA A 110 10.72 -1.74 -9.71
C ALA A 110 11.39 -3.12 -9.83
N LYS A 111 11.18 -3.99 -8.84
CA LYS A 111 11.65 -5.38 -8.85
C LYS A 111 10.72 -6.21 -9.74
N LYS A 112 11.28 -7.12 -10.53
CA LYS A 112 10.50 -8.12 -11.29
C LYS A 112 9.96 -9.19 -10.33
N PRO A 113 8.78 -9.78 -10.60
CA PRO A 113 8.26 -10.87 -9.79
C PRO A 113 9.15 -12.12 -9.92
N SER A 114 9.31 -12.86 -8.82
CA SER A 114 9.97 -14.17 -8.82
C SER A 114 9.04 -15.27 -9.35
N LEU A 115 7.73 -15.08 -9.22
CA LEU A 115 6.69 -15.93 -9.78
C LEU A 115 5.53 -15.07 -10.30
N GLU A 116 4.98 -15.43 -11.45
CA GLU A 116 3.76 -14.84 -12.00
C GLU A 116 2.83 -15.96 -12.48
N LEU A 117 1.58 -15.93 -12.02
CA LEU A 117 0.52 -16.84 -12.40
C LEU A 117 -0.67 -16.04 -12.89
N GLN A 118 -1.26 -16.46 -14.02
CA GLN A 118 -2.48 -15.90 -14.57
C GLN A 118 -3.55 -16.99 -14.59
N ILE A 119 -4.70 -16.67 -14.00
CA ILE A 119 -5.81 -17.58 -13.80
C ILE A 119 -7.05 -16.92 -14.37
N ASP A 120 -7.84 -17.66 -15.12
CA ASP A 120 -9.14 -17.21 -15.59
C ASP A 120 -10.15 -17.16 -14.43
N ILE A 121 -10.94 -16.09 -14.32
CA ILE A 121 -11.94 -15.94 -13.24
C ILE A 121 -12.93 -17.10 -13.17
N PHE A 122 -13.19 -17.80 -14.29
CA PHE A 122 -14.13 -18.92 -14.35
C PHE A 122 -13.56 -20.24 -13.80
N LYS A 123 -12.28 -20.30 -13.41
CA LYS A 123 -11.60 -21.51 -12.91
C LYS A 123 -11.04 -21.37 -11.50
N VAL A 124 -11.39 -20.29 -10.79
CA VAL A 124 -10.79 -19.93 -9.50
C VAL A 124 -11.09 -20.98 -8.42
N ASP A 125 -12.29 -21.54 -8.43
CA ASP A 125 -12.73 -22.64 -7.57
C ASP A 125 -11.83 -23.87 -7.70
N GLN A 126 -11.41 -24.19 -8.93
CA GLN A 126 -10.55 -25.33 -9.24
C GLN A 126 -9.09 -25.12 -8.83
N LEU A 127 -8.67 -23.88 -8.54
CA LEU A 127 -7.27 -23.54 -8.22
C LEU A 127 -7.00 -23.22 -6.75
N THR A 128 -7.99 -23.43 -5.87
CA THR A 128 -7.85 -23.21 -4.42
C THR A 128 -6.55 -23.83 -3.87
N GLY A 129 -6.23 -25.08 -4.23
CA GLY A 129 -5.02 -25.76 -3.76
C GLY A 129 -3.70 -25.12 -4.26
N VAL A 130 -3.68 -24.57 -5.48
CA VAL A 130 -2.50 -23.86 -6.01
C VAL A 130 -2.29 -22.54 -5.27
N ILE A 131 -3.39 -21.81 -5.05
CA ILE A 131 -3.39 -20.56 -4.31
C ILE A 131 -2.91 -20.80 -2.87
N GLU A 132 -3.42 -21.82 -2.20
CA GLU A 132 -2.98 -22.21 -0.85
C GLU A 132 -1.49 -22.56 -0.79
N ALA A 133 -0.97 -23.30 -1.78
CA ALA A 133 0.45 -23.65 -1.86
C ALA A 133 1.33 -22.41 -2.02
N ILE A 134 0.94 -21.46 -2.89
CA ILE A 134 1.62 -20.16 -3.04
C ILE A 134 1.59 -19.39 -1.71
N GLY A 135 0.43 -19.39 -1.03
CA GLY A 135 0.29 -18.77 0.29
C GLY A 135 1.24 -19.36 1.33
N ASN A 136 1.41 -20.68 1.35
CA ASN A 136 2.34 -21.36 2.26
C ASN A 136 3.80 -20.97 1.98
N ILE A 137 4.19 -20.92 0.70
CA ILE A 137 5.53 -20.47 0.30
C ILE A 137 5.75 -19.03 0.77
N ALA A 138 4.79 -18.15 0.47
CA ALA A 138 4.87 -16.73 0.80
C ALA A 138 4.90 -16.44 2.32
N ALA A 139 4.32 -17.34 3.13
CA ALA A 139 4.38 -17.25 4.59
C ALA A 139 5.73 -17.71 5.17
N SER A 140 6.46 -18.56 4.46
CA SER A 140 7.73 -19.14 4.91
C SER A 140 8.96 -18.28 4.59
N THR A 141 8.87 -17.44 3.56
CA THR A 141 9.94 -16.54 3.14
C THR A 141 9.48 -15.09 3.21
N PRO A 142 10.38 -14.14 3.54
CA PRO A 142 10.09 -12.72 3.39
C PRO A 142 9.70 -12.44 1.94
N SER A 143 8.42 -12.20 1.71
CA SER A 143 7.88 -12.04 0.36
C SER A 143 6.61 -11.20 0.38
N ARG A 144 6.23 -10.71 -0.80
CA ARG A 144 5.02 -9.94 -1.02
C ARG A 144 4.24 -10.54 -2.18
N LEU A 145 2.96 -10.81 -1.94
CA LEU A 145 2.02 -11.17 -2.97
C LEU A 145 1.31 -9.92 -3.50
N VAL A 146 1.27 -9.76 -4.82
CA VAL A 146 0.41 -8.78 -5.49
C VAL A 146 -0.61 -9.55 -6.31
N ILE A 147 -1.88 -9.25 -6.06
CA ILE A 147 -3.01 -9.91 -6.72
C ILE A 147 -3.77 -8.84 -7.47
N ASN A 148 -3.84 -8.98 -8.79
CA ASN A 148 -4.68 -8.13 -9.63
C ASN A 148 -5.91 -8.94 -10.02
N ALA A 149 -7.10 -8.52 -9.61
CA ALA A 149 -8.35 -9.20 -9.95
C ALA A 149 -9.54 -8.23 -9.85
N PRO A 150 -10.71 -8.58 -10.40
CA PRO A 150 -11.95 -7.86 -10.14
C PRO A 150 -12.25 -7.75 -8.65
N LEU A 151 -12.77 -6.59 -8.23
CA LEU A 151 -13.09 -6.34 -6.81
C LEU A 151 -14.06 -7.39 -6.24
N THR A 152 -14.96 -7.92 -7.08
CA THR A 152 -15.90 -8.99 -6.72
C THR A 152 -15.22 -10.31 -6.36
N GLN A 153 -13.98 -10.53 -6.82
CA GLN A 153 -13.19 -11.74 -6.57
C GLN A 153 -12.25 -11.60 -5.38
N GLU A 154 -12.16 -10.43 -4.74
CA GLU A 154 -11.20 -10.16 -3.68
C GLU A 154 -11.30 -11.19 -2.55
N ASP A 155 -12.49 -11.36 -1.97
CA ASP A 155 -12.73 -12.29 -0.88
C ASP A 155 -12.48 -13.75 -1.28
N ILE A 156 -12.85 -14.11 -2.52
CA ILE A 156 -12.72 -15.47 -3.04
C ILE A 156 -11.24 -15.87 -3.12
N VAL A 157 -10.38 -14.96 -3.57
CA VAL A 157 -8.94 -15.20 -3.68
C VAL A 157 -8.24 -15.09 -2.33
N LEU A 158 -8.64 -14.15 -1.48
CA LEU A 158 -7.91 -13.85 -0.24
C LEU A 158 -8.28 -14.74 0.94
N LYS A 159 -9.51 -15.23 1.04
CA LYS A 159 -9.93 -16.08 2.17
C LYS A 159 -9.08 -17.35 2.28
N PRO A 160 -8.85 -18.15 1.22
CA PRO A 160 -7.99 -19.33 1.29
C PRO A 160 -6.55 -19.02 1.72
N LEU A 161 -6.06 -17.82 1.38
CA LEU A 161 -4.70 -17.37 1.67
C LEU A 161 -4.49 -16.92 3.12
N LEU A 162 -5.50 -16.28 3.72
CA LEU A 162 -5.31 -15.47 4.93
C LEU A 162 -6.25 -15.84 6.08
N MET A 163 -7.44 -16.36 5.79
CA MET A 163 -8.46 -16.57 6.81
C MET A 163 -8.01 -17.63 7.82
N GLY A 164 -8.10 -17.30 9.11
CA GLY A 164 -7.70 -18.20 10.21
C GLY A 164 -6.19 -18.40 10.39
N ARG A 165 -5.35 -17.88 9.49
CA ARG A 165 -3.89 -18.01 9.60
C ARG A 165 -3.31 -16.98 10.57
N GLN A 166 -2.35 -17.38 11.40
CA GLN A 166 -1.62 -16.46 12.29
C GLN A 166 -0.31 -15.94 11.67
N GLN A 167 0.20 -16.59 10.62
CA GLN A 167 1.34 -16.09 9.87
C GLN A 167 0.86 -15.04 8.85
N VAL A 168 1.37 -13.82 8.99
CA VAL A 168 1.02 -12.71 8.09
C VAL A 168 1.82 -12.82 6.80
N ILE A 169 1.12 -12.81 5.68
CA ILE A 169 1.71 -12.65 4.35
C ILE A 169 1.46 -11.21 3.93
N LYS A 170 2.48 -10.51 3.41
CA LYS A 170 2.28 -9.17 2.88
C LYS A 170 1.55 -9.28 1.54
N VAL A 171 0.23 -9.05 1.55
CA VAL A 171 -0.60 -9.10 0.35
C VAL A 171 -1.05 -7.70 -0.04
N ARG A 172 -0.96 -7.40 -1.34
CA ARG A 172 -1.53 -6.21 -1.96
C ARG A 172 -2.53 -6.64 -3.02
N PHE A 173 -3.81 -6.35 -2.80
CA PHE A 173 -4.84 -6.49 -3.81
C PHE A 173 -4.93 -5.21 -4.64
N VAL A 174 -4.95 -5.35 -5.96
CA VAL A 174 -5.09 -4.25 -6.92
C VAL A 174 -6.32 -4.56 -7.77
N PRO A 175 -7.43 -3.82 -7.61
CA PRO A 175 -8.62 -4.07 -8.40
C PRO A 175 -8.34 -3.79 -9.89
N THR A 176 -8.83 -4.65 -10.78
CA THR A 176 -8.79 -4.50 -12.24
C THR A 176 -10.12 -4.91 -12.85
N GLU A 177 -10.45 -4.38 -14.02
CA GLU A 177 -11.65 -4.77 -14.81
C GLU A 177 -11.39 -6.01 -15.68
N GLU A 178 -10.16 -6.54 -15.68
CA GLU A 178 -9.80 -7.74 -16.44
C GLU A 178 -10.48 -8.99 -15.88
N GLU A 179 -10.92 -9.89 -16.76
CA GLU A 179 -11.43 -11.22 -16.41
C GLU A 179 -10.30 -12.23 -16.10
N ILE A 180 -9.12 -11.73 -15.71
CA ILE A 180 -7.95 -12.52 -15.38
C ILE A 180 -7.49 -12.15 -13.98
N ILE A 181 -7.29 -13.17 -13.15
CA ILE A 181 -6.66 -13.06 -11.85
C ILE A 181 -5.16 -13.26 -12.03
N LYS A 182 -4.40 -12.21 -11.77
CA LYS A 182 -2.95 -12.20 -11.86
C LYS A 182 -2.31 -12.20 -10.47
N VAL A 183 -1.71 -13.32 -10.09
CA VAL A 183 -1.00 -13.50 -8.82
C VAL A 183 0.50 -13.39 -9.05
N GLN A 184 1.16 -12.48 -8.37
CA GLN A 184 2.59 -12.23 -8.47
C GLN A 184 3.26 -12.34 -7.12
N LEU A 185 4.32 -13.12 -7.02
CA LEU A 185 5.18 -13.19 -5.84
C LEU A 185 6.43 -12.34 -6.08
N PHE A 186 6.79 -11.54 -5.07
CA PHE A 186 8.03 -10.78 -5.03
C PHE A 186 8.77 -11.15 -3.77
N ASP A 187 9.97 -11.72 -3.91
CA ASP A 187 10.82 -11.96 -2.75
C ASP A 187 11.22 -10.63 -2.12
N ALA A 188 11.30 -10.56 -0.79
CA ALA A 188 11.89 -9.41 -0.12
C ALA A 188 13.37 -9.30 -0.55
N SER A 189 13.79 -8.09 -0.89
CA SER A 189 15.21 -7.74 -1.08
C SER A 189 15.82 -7.35 0.25
#